data_AF-A0A955BBD3-F1
#
_entry.id   AF-A0A955BBD3-F1
#
_cell.length_a   1.000
_cell.length_b   1.000
_cell.length_c   1.000
_cell.angle_alpha   90.00
_cell.angle_beta   90.00
_cell.angle_gamma   90.00
#
_symmetry.space_group_name_H-M   'P 1'
#
loop_
_entity.id
_entity.type
_entity.pdbx_description
1 polymer ?
#
loop_
_entity_poly.entity_id
_entity_poly.type
_entity_poly.pdbx_seq_one_letter_code
_entity_poly.pdbx_strand_id
1 'polypeptide(L)'
;MGRTNPSRRNFLKTAGAAVAAPYVITSSALGDSERPPASDRIVMGGIGIGNMGRGDQSSFLRRGDVQYVAASDVRRGVREQAKGKVDGHYSNKDCQIYNDFRELIARDDIDAVHVATPDHWHAIMVIEACRAGKDVYCQKPETRTLREGPLMVEAARRYARVVSGGSQRVLGDYRKIVDPCWNGELGEIKSI
;
A
#
# COMPACT_ATOMS: atom_id res chain seq x y z
N MET A 1 2.25 47.72 -39.67
CA MET A 1 2.73 46.86 -38.55
C MET A 1 2.70 45.40 -39.00
N GLY A 2 3.85 44.84 -39.41
CA GLY A 2 3.95 43.46 -39.89
C GLY A 2 4.14 42.48 -38.74
N ARG A 3 3.28 41.45 -38.65
CA ARG A 3 3.45 40.32 -37.72
C ARG A 3 4.61 39.44 -38.19
N THR A 4 5.66 39.32 -37.38
CA THR A 4 6.76 38.37 -37.60
C THR A 4 6.33 36.98 -37.14
N ASN A 5 6.30 36.02 -38.06
CA ASN A 5 5.99 34.62 -37.75
C ASN A 5 7.22 33.96 -37.11
N PRO A 6 7.12 33.36 -35.91
CA PRO A 6 8.27 32.72 -35.28
C PRO A 6 8.69 31.48 -36.08
N SER A 7 9.94 31.45 -36.55
CA SER A 7 10.45 30.32 -37.34
C SER A 7 10.61 29.07 -36.49
N ARG A 8 10.38 27.88 -37.08
CA ARG A 8 10.61 26.55 -36.46
C ARG A 8 11.95 26.42 -35.74
N ARG A 9 12.98 27.14 -36.20
CA ARG A 9 14.32 27.16 -35.61
C ARG A 9 14.38 27.90 -34.27
N ASN A 10 13.54 28.91 -34.07
CA ASN A 10 13.40 29.58 -32.78
C ASN A 10 12.63 28.71 -31.80
N PHE A 11 11.59 27.99 -32.25
CA PHE A 11 10.85 27.03 -31.41
C PHE A 11 11.73 25.90 -30.88
N LEU A 12 12.58 25.31 -31.74
CA LEU A 12 13.53 24.26 -31.32
C LEU A 12 14.61 24.78 -30.35
N LYS A 13 15.06 26.04 -30.50
CA LYS A 13 15.99 26.66 -29.54
C LYS A 13 15.33 26.91 -28.18
N THR A 14 14.05 27.29 -28.16
CA THR A 14 13.29 27.48 -26.91
C THR A 14 12.95 26.15 -26.23
N ALA A 15 12.62 25.10 -27.01
CA ALA A 15 12.34 23.76 -26.48
C ALA A 15 13.61 23.09 -25.90
N GLY A 16 14.77 23.28 -26.54
CA GLY A 16 16.05 22.76 -26.03
C GLY A 16 16.49 23.39 -24.70
N ALA A 17 16.14 24.66 -24.45
CA ALA A 17 16.44 25.32 -23.18
C ALA A 17 15.59 24.81 -22.00
N ALA A 18 14.41 24.24 -22.27
CA ALA A 18 13.55 23.65 -21.23
C ALA A 18 14.06 22.29 -20.72
N VAL A 19 14.94 21.62 -21.46
CA VAL A 19 15.55 20.33 -21.06
C VAL A 19 16.79 20.53 -20.17
N ALA A 20 17.32 21.76 -20.09
CA ALA A 20 18.52 22.11 -19.33
C ALA A 20 18.24 22.77 -17.97
N ALA A 21 17.00 22.72 -17.46
CA ALA A 21 16.78 23.00 -16.05
C ALA A 21 17.40 21.84 -15.26
N PRO A 22 18.26 22.08 -14.25
CA PRO A 22 18.71 21.01 -13.38
C PRO A 22 17.47 20.39 -12.75
N TYR A 23 17.14 19.15 -13.13
CA TYR A 23 16.23 18.34 -12.36
C TYR A 23 16.91 18.19 -11.00
N VAL A 24 16.49 19.00 -10.03
CA VAL A 24 16.88 18.84 -8.64
C VAL A 24 16.19 17.57 -8.16
N ILE A 25 16.79 16.42 -8.49
CA ILE A 25 16.41 15.14 -7.94
C ILE A 25 16.96 15.17 -6.51
N THR A 26 16.08 15.40 -5.55
CA THR A 26 16.46 15.38 -4.14
C THR A 26 17.01 14.01 -3.79
N SER A 27 17.97 13.92 -2.87
CA SER A 27 18.50 12.62 -2.39
C SER A 27 17.39 11.71 -1.88
N SER A 28 16.30 12.27 -1.35
CA SER A 28 15.08 11.55 -0.98
C SER A 28 14.36 10.84 -2.14
N ALA A 29 14.56 11.30 -3.38
CA ALA A 29 14.02 10.69 -4.59
C ALA A 29 14.96 9.60 -5.15
N LEU A 30 16.27 9.71 -4.97
CA LEU A 30 17.27 8.71 -5.36
C LEU A 30 17.39 7.55 -4.35
N GLY A 31 16.94 7.75 -3.11
CA GLY A 31 16.98 6.74 -2.05
C GLY A 31 18.36 6.56 -1.40
N ASP A 32 18.39 5.71 -0.38
CA ASP A 32 19.57 5.28 0.38
C ASP A 32 19.47 3.79 0.77
N SER A 33 20.38 3.30 1.61
CA SER A 33 20.44 1.89 2.04
C SER A 33 19.21 1.41 2.82
N GLU A 34 18.45 2.31 3.44
CA GLU A 34 17.25 1.96 4.23
C GLU A 34 15.96 2.31 3.48
N ARG A 35 15.99 3.32 2.61
CA ARG A 35 14.83 3.84 1.89
C ARG A 35 15.12 3.88 0.39
N PRO A 36 14.60 2.93 -0.42
CA PRO A 36 14.85 2.91 -1.86
C PRO A 36 14.33 4.18 -2.58
N PRO A 37 14.74 4.42 -3.84
CA PRO A 37 14.22 5.51 -4.66
C PRO A 37 12.69 5.56 -4.65
N ALA A 38 12.12 6.74 -4.91
CA ALA A 38 10.66 6.90 -4.88
C ALA A 38 9.92 5.98 -5.87
N SER A 39 10.55 5.65 -7.01
CA SER A 39 10.02 4.73 -8.03
C SER A 39 9.90 3.27 -7.58
N ASP A 40 10.64 2.90 -6.53
CA ASP A 40 10.82 1.52 -6.09
C ASP A 40 10.08 1.26 -4.76
N ARG A 41 9.30 2.23 -4.27
CA ARG A 41 8.47 2.11 -3.07
C ARG A 41 7.06 1.72 -3.45
N ILE A 42 6.44 0.89 -2.61
CA ILE A 42 5.02 0.57 -2.71
C ILE A 42 4.23 1.75 -2.14
N VAL A 43 3.42 2.41 -2.97
CA VAL A 43 2.50 3.46 -2.53
C VAL A 43 1.27 2.81 -1.90
N MET A 44 1.07 3.08 -0.61
CA MET A 44 0.09 2.37 0.19
C MET A 44 -1.00 3.29 0.75
N GLY A 45 -2.24 2.80 0.70
CA GLY A 45 -3.34 3.30 1.52
C GLY A 45 -3.75 2.32 2.61
N GLY A 46 -4.58 2.73 3.55
CA GLY A 46 -5.24 1.77 4.44
C GLY A 46 -6.67 2.11 4.76
N ILE A 47 -7.41 1.05 5.08
CA ILE A 47 -8.86 1.02 5.19
C ILE A 47 -9.20 0.39 6.53
N GLY A 48 -9.89 1.13 7.40
CA GLY A 48 -10.15 0.75 8.78
C GLY A 48 -8.93 0.93 9.67
N ILE A 49 -8.63 2.18 10.03
CA ILE A 49 -7.42 2.53 10.81
C ILE A 49 -7.75 2.59 12.31
N GLY A 50 -8.52 1.61 12.79
CA GLY A 50 -8.94 1.49 14.18
C GLY A 50 -7.84 0.94 15.09
N ASN A 51 -8.15 -0.03 15.95
CA ASN A 51 -7.17 -0.60 16.89
C ASN A 51 -6.02 -1.30 16.15
N MET A 52 -6.32 -2.39 15.44
CA MET A 52 -5.29 -3.15 14.73
C MET A 52 -4.70 -2.37 13.55
N GLY A 53 -5.55 -1.67 12.79
CA GLY A 53 -5.10 -0.81 11.69
C GLY A 53 -4.10 0.28 12.11
N ARG A 54 -4.19 0.84 13.32
CA ARG A 54 -3.16 1.76 13.85
C ARG A 54 -1.82 1.07 14.07
N GLY A 55 -1.83 -0.19 14.51
CA GLY A 55 -0.63 -1.01 14.66
C GLY A 55 0.00 -1.34 13.30
N ASP A 56 -0.82 -1.76 12.34
CA ASP A 56 -0.38 -2.03 10.96
C ASP A 56 0.19 -0.78 10.30
N GLN A 57 -0.52 0.35 10.37
CA GLN A 57 -0.05 1.64 9.87
C GLN A 57 1.32 2.01 10.48
N SER A 58 1.51 1.79 11.78
CA SER A 58 2.82 2.05 12.43
C SER A 58 3.92 1.16 11.90
N SER A 59 3.59 -0.09 11.58
CA SER A 59 4.54 -1.08 11.07
C SER A 59 4.93 -0.74 9.63
N PHE A 60 3.98 -0.38 8.78
CA PHE A 60 4.23 0.06 7.41
C PHE A 60 5.00 1.38 7.35
N LEU A 61 4.72 2.36 8.22
CA LEU A 61 5.50 3.61 8.28
C LEU A 61 6.98 3.38 8.65
N ARG A 62 7.32 2.27 9.30
CA ARG A 62 8.72 1.93 9.63
C ARG A 62 9.45 1.24 8.48
N ARG A 63 8.75 0.93 7.39
CA ARG A 63 9.34 0.29 6.23
C ARG A 63 9.76 1.35 5.21
N GLY A 64 11.05 1.41 4.89
CA GLY A 64 11.56 2.35 3.90
C GLY A 64 11.05 2.08 2.47
N ASP A 65 10.68 0.84 2.17
CA ASP A 65 10.12 0.40 0.89
C ASP A 65 8.60 0.67 0.76
N VAL A 66 7.97 1.36 1.73
CA VAL A 66 6.55 1.73 1.71
C VAL A 66 6.39 3.24 1.82
N GLN A 67 5.56 3.82 0.96
CA GLN A 67 5.13 5.21 1.03
C GLN A 67 3.63 5.28 1.35
N TYR A 68 3.28 5.64 2.58
CA TYR A 68 1.89 5.69 3.01
C TYR A 68 1.25 7.04 2.65
N VAL A 69 0.19 7.06 1.84
CA VAL A 69 -0.35 8.32 1.27
C VAL A 69 -1.83 8.57 1.54
N ALA A 70 -2.57 7.57 2.02
CA ALA A 70 -4.01 7.70 2.23
C ALA A 70 -4.54 6.83 3.37
N ALA A 71 -5.55 7.32 4.08
CA ALA A 71 -6.27 6.56 5.11
C ALA A 71 -7.78 6.71 4.94
N SER A 72 -8.51 5.61 5.11
CA SER A 72 -9.97 5.58 5.10
C SER A 72 -10.51 5.00 6.40
N ASP A 73 -11.45 5.72 7.02
CA ASP A 73 -12.22 5.23 8.17
C ASP A 73 -13.53 6.01 8.27
N VAL A 74 -14.64 5.34 8.55
CA VAL A 74 -15.95 5.99 8.73
C VAL A 74 -15.98 6.91 9.96
N ARG A 75 -15.13 6.64 10.97
CA ARG A 75 -15.01 7.48 12.16
C ARG A 75 -14.03 8.61 11.92
N ARG A 76 -14.53 9.85 11.87
CA ARG A 76 -13.74 11.06 11.62
C ARG A 76 -12.48 11.18 12.47
N GLY A 77 -12.62 11.05 13.79
CA GLY A 77 -11.46 11.16 14.69
C GLY A 77 -10.40 10.08 14.47
N VAL A 78 -10.78 8.91 13.95
CA VAL A 78 -9.84 7.82 13.63
C VAL A 78 -9.04 8.15 12.37
N ARG A 79 -9.70 8.58 11.28
CA ARG A 79 -9.00 8.98 10.06
C ARG A 79 -8.15 10.25 10.24
N GLU A 80 -8.58 11.20 11.06
CA GLU A 80 -7.76 12.39 11.40
C GLU A 80 -6.49 12.01 12.19
N GLN A 81 -6.58 11.07 13.14
CA GLN A 81 -5.41 10.53 13.85
C GLN A 81 -4.46 9.80 12.89
N ALA A 82 -5.01 8.99 11.98
CA ALA A 82 -4.23 8.29 10.97
C ALA A 82 -3.46 9.27 10.08
N LYS A 83 -4.10 10.36 9.62
CA LYS A 83 -3.44 11.43 8.87
C LYS A 83 -2.34 12.10 9.68
N GLY A 84 -2.64 12.53 10.91
CA GLY A 84 -1.65 13.22 11.76
C GLY A 84 -0.40 12.37 11.99
N LYS A 85 -0.55 11.05 12.07
CA LYS A 85 0.58 10.13 12.20
C LYS A 85 1.45 10.06 10.94
N VAL A 86 0.83 9.96 9.76
CA VAL A 86 1.54 9.91 8.47
C VAL A 86 2.22 11.24 8.19
N ASP A 87 1.48 12.34 8.33
CA ASP A 87 1.97 13.71 8.16
C ASP A 87 3.15 13.99 9.11
N GLY A 88 3.02 13.61 10.38
CA GLY A 88 4.10 13.75 11.36
C GLY A 88 5.33 12.90 11.05
N HIS A 89 5.14 11.67 10.55
CA HIS A 89 6.25 10.79 10.17
C HIS A 89 7.02 11.32 8.95
N TYR A 90 6.33 11.85 7.94
CA TYR A 90 6.97 12.40 6.74
C TYR A 90 7.26 13.91 6.82
N SER A 91 6.88 14.57 7.92
CA SER A 91 7.01 16.02 8.11
C SER A 91 6.38 16.86 6.98
N ASN A 92 5.21 16.42 6.48
CA ASN A 92 4.44 17.10 5.44
C ASN A 92 2.93 17.07 5.76
N LYS A 93 2.06 17.40 4.79
CA LYS A 93 0.60 17.38 4.95
C LYS A 93 -0.11 16.57 3.85
N ASP A 94 0.62 15.68 3.20
CA ASP A 94 0.23 15.12 1.91
C ASP A 94 -0.76 13.96 2.05
N CYS A 95 -0.85 13.33 3.23
CA CYS A 95 -1.74 12.19 3.45
C CYS A 95 -3.21 12.59 3.28
N GLN A 96 -3.95 11.91 2.41
CA GLN A 96 -5.36 12.22 2.20
C GLN A 96 -6.25 11.28 3.02
N ILE A 97 -7.39 11.79 3.47
CA ILE A 97 -8.35 11.01 4.28
C ILE A 97 -9.68 10.87 3.57
N TYR A 98 -10.26 9.68 3.65
CA TYR A 98 -11.51 9.33 2.99
C TYR A 98 -12.52 8.78 4.00
N ASN A 99 -13.79 9.13 3.81
CA ASN A 99 -14.87 8.54 4.60
C ASN A 99 -15.33 7.21 3.98
N ASP A 100 -15.41 7.13 2.66
CA ASP A 100 -15.66 5.89 1.92
C ASP A 100 -14.33 5.32 1.39
N PHE A 101 -14.12 4.02 1.58
CA PHE A 101 -12.91 3.34 1.09
C PHE A 101 -12.87 3.29 -0.44
N ARG A 102 -14.03 3.37 -1.11
CA ARG A 102 -14.15 3.36 -2.57
C ARG A 102 -13.43 4.54 -3.21
N GLU A 103 -13.47 5.70 -2.57
CA GLU A 103 -12.75 6.90 -3.00
C GLU A 103 -11.23 6.72 -2.89
N LEU A 104 -10.76 5.99 -1.86
CA LEU A 104 -9.35 5.69 -1.68
C LEU A 104 -8.87 4.70 -2.76
N ILE A 105 -9.57 3.60 -3.00
CA ILE A 105 -9.14 2.58 -3.98
C ILE A 105 -9.28 3.05 -5.44
N ALA A 106 -10.08 4.09 -5.70
CA ALA A 106 -10.20 4.70 -7.03
C ALA A 106 -8.99 5.54 -7.43
N ARG A 107 -8.03 5.76 -6.53
CA ARG A 107 -6.81 6.52 -6.83
C ARG A 107 -5.83 5.71 -7.66
N ASP A 108 -5.35 6.29 -8.76
CA ASP A 108 -4.38 5.63 -9.65
C ASP A 108 -2.97 5.57 -9.07
N ASP A 109 -2.63 6.44 -8.11
CA ASP A 109 -1.30 6.51 -7.51
C ASP A 109 -1.08 5.49 -6.38
N ILE A 110 -2.10 4.75 -5.95
CA ILE A 110 -1.98 3.73 -4.90
C ILE A 110 -1.74 2.36 -5.54
N ASP A 111 -0.67 1.68 -5.12
CA ASP A 111 -0.32 0.32 -5.56
C ASP A 111 -1.00 -0.75 -4.70
N ALA A 112 -1.01 -0.53 -3.38
CA ALA A 112 -1.49 -1.50 -2.41
C ALA A 112 -2.33 -0.88 -1.29
N VAL A 113 -3.22 -1.68 -0.69
CA VAL A 113 -3.98 -1.29 0.49
C VAL A 113 -3.80 -2.29 1.62
N HIS A 114 -3.80 -1.79 2.85
CA HIS A 114 -4.06 -2.65 4.00
C HIS A 114 -5.51 -2.49 4.48
N VAL A 115 -6.18 -3.61 4.75
CA VAL A 115 -7.57 -3.68 5.19
C VAL A 115 -7.61 -4.22 6.62
N ALA A 116 -8.03 -3.38 7.56
CA ALA A 116 -8.10 -3.69 8.99
C ALA A 116 -9.46 -3.29 9.60
N THR A 117 -10.52 -3.43 8.81
CA THR A 117 -11.91 -3.23 9.22
C THR A 117 -12.42 -4.40 10.06
N PRO A 118 -13.67 -4.37 10.55
CA PRO A 118 -14.29 -5.59 11.08
C PRO A 118 -14.40 -6.68 10.01
N ASP A 119 -14.26 -7.94 10.43
CA ASP A 119 -14.22 -9.15 9.59
C ASP A 119 -15.30 -9.26 8.51
N HIS A 120 -16.55 -8.87 8.82
CA HIS A 120 -17.67 -8.86 7.88
C HIS A 120 -17.52 -7.87 6.71
N TRP A 121 -16.53 -6.98 6.73
CA TRP A 121 -16.19 -6.07 5.63
C TRP A 121 -14.97 -6.49 4.83
N HIS A 122 -14.17 -7.45 5.31
CA HIS A 122 -12.92 -7.83 4.66
C HIS A 122 -13.14 -8.30 3.22
N ALA A 123 -14.03 -9.27 3.01
CA ALA A 123 -14.23 -9.87 1.70
C ALA A 123 -14.61 -8.85 0.62
N ILE A 124 -15.58 -7.98 0.91
CA ILE A 124 -16.00 -6.95 -0.05
C ILE A 124 -14.87 -5.95 -0.33
N MET A 125 -14.13 -5.52 0.69
CA MET A 125 -13.04 -4.56 0.51
C MET A 125 -11.86 -5.16 -0.26
N VAL A 126 -11.50 -6.42 0.00
CA VAL A 126 -10.45 -7.11 -0.74
C VAL A 126 -10.85 -7.31 -2.20
N ILE A 127 -12.09 -7.76 -2.47
CA ILE A 127 -12.57 -7.98 -3.84
C ILE A 127 -12.60 -6.66 -4.62
N GLU A 128 -13.13 -5.59 -4.03
CA GLU A 128 -13.20 -4.27 -4.66
C GLU A 128 -11.80 -3.66 -4.85
N ALA A 129 -10.90 -3.80 -3.89
CA ALA A 129 -9.50 -3.37 -4.04
C ALA A 129 -8.81 -4.14 -5.17
N CYS A 130 -9.00 -5.46 -5.25
CA CYS A 130 -8.43 -6.25 -6.34
C CYS A 130 -8.96 -5.80 -7.70
N ARG A 131 -10.27 -5.55 -7.78
CA ARG A 131 -10.93 -5.03 -8.99
C ARG A 131 -10.42 -3.65 -9.40
N ALA A 132 -10.07 -2.82 -8.43
CA ALA A 132 -9.45 -1.50 -8.64
C ALA A 132 -7.93 -1.59 -8.92
N GLY A 133 -7.39 -2.80 -9.12
CA GLY A 133 -5.98 -3.00 -9.46
C GLY A 133 -5.02 -2.89 -8.27
N LYS A 134 -5.52 -2.98 -7.04
CA LYS A 134 -4.69 -2.84 -5.83
C LYS A 134 -4.26 -4.20 -5.27
N ASP A 135 -3.01 -4.31 -4.84
CA ASP A 135 -2.57 -5.41 -3.99
C ASP A 135 -3.10 -5.22 -2.56
N VAL A 136 -3.27 -6.30 -1.81
CA VAL A 136 -4.00 -6.27 -0.54
C VAL A 136 -3.26 -7.01 0.57
N TYR A 137 -3.05 -6.33 1.69
CA TYR A 137 -2.81 -6.96 2.99
C TYR A 137 -4.09 -6.88 3.82
N CYS A 138 -4.69 -8.01 4.22
CA CYS A 138 -5.96 -8.01 4.96
C CYS A 138 -5.80 -8.63 6.34
N GLN A 139 -6.27 -7.95 7.39
CA GLN A 139 -6.20 -8.48 8.75
C GLN A 139 -7.02 -9.76 8.93
N LYS A 140 -6.61 -10.54 9.92
CA LYS A 140 -7.30 -11.76 10.33
C LYS A 140 -8.47 -11.45 11.29
N PRO A 141 -9.51 -12.30 11.34
CA PRO A 141 -9.80 -13.38 10.40
C PRO A 141 -10.13 -12.81 9.02
N GLU A 142 -9.64 -13.45 7.96
CA GLU A 142 -9.71 -12.94 6.59
C GLU A 142 -11.15 -12.85 6.08
N THR A 143 -12.02 -13.72 6.58
CA THR A 143 -13.43 -13.83 6.17
C THR A 143 -14.33 -14.16 7.34
N ARG A 144 -15.60 -13.73 7.27
CA ARG A 144 -16.63 -14.12 8.22
C ARG A 144 -17.31 -15.44 7.83
N THR A 145 -17.41 -15.75 6.54
CA THR A 145 -18.09 -16.96 6.05
C THR A 145 -17.19 -17.81 5.15
N LEU A 146 -17.42 -19.13 5.13
CA LEU A 146 -16.66 -20.05 4.28
C LEU A 146 -16.76 -19.71 2.78
N ARG A 147 -17.89 -19.12 2.35
CA ARG A 147 -18.12 -18.74 0.96
C ARG A 147 -17.25 -17.56 0.51
N GLU A 148 -16.89 -16.66 1.42
CA GLU A 148 -16.13 -15.46 1.10
C GLU A 148 -14.69 -15.77 0.66
N GLY A 149 -14.05 -16.78 1.26
CA GLY A 149 -12.67 -17.13 0.98
C GLY A 149 -12.41 -17.46 -0.50
N PRO A 150 -13.15 -18.41 -1.09
CA PRO A 150 -13.05 -18.72 -2.51
C PRO A 150 -13.30 -17.50 -3.43
N LEU A 151 -14.21 -16.60 -3.05
CA LEU A 151 -14.50 -15.38 -3.82
C LEU A 151 -13.34 -14.38 -3.78
N MET A 152 -12.68 -14.22 -2.62
CA MET A 152 -11.47 -13.41 -2.52
C MET A 152 -10.32 -13.99 -3.36
N VAL A 153 -10.13 -15.31 -3.33
CA VAL A 153 -9.11 -16.01 -4.14
C VAL A 153 -9.41 -15.86 -5.64
N GLU A 154 -10.69 -15.99 -6.04
CA GLU A 154 -11.11 -15.78 -7.42
C GLU A 154 -10.81 -14.34 -7.87
N ALA A 155 -11.14 -13.33 -7.06
CA ALA A 155 -10.87 -11.94 -7.38
C ALA A 155 -9.36 -11.67 -7.50
N ALA A 156 -8.55 -12.13 -6.55
CA ALA A 156 -7.09 -11.98 -6.60
C ALA A 156 -6.50 -12.56 -7.89
N ARG A 157 -6.93 -13.79 -8.27
CA ARG A 157 -6.49 -14.44 -9.50
C ARG A 157 -7.00 -13.75 -10.76
N ARG A 158 -8.28 -13.35 -10.79
CA ARG A 158 -8.92 -12.70 -11.93
C ARG A 158 -8.25 -11.38 -12.27
N TYR A 159 -7.91 -10.58 -11.26
CA TYR A 159 -7.30 -9.27 -11.44
C TYR A 159 -5.78 -9.28 -11.29
N ALA A 160 -5.17 -10.47 -11.21
CA ALA A 160 -3.72 -10.67 -11.06
C ALA A 160 -3.11 -9.80 -9.95
N ARG A 161 -3.70 -9.85 -8.76
CA ARG A 161 -3.28 -9.09 -7.56
C ARG A 161 -2.70 -10.00 -6.50
N VAL A 162 -1.75 -9.47 -5.74
CA VAL A 162 -1.19 -10.12 -4.56
C VAL A 162 -2.10 -9.85 -3.37
N VAL A 163 -2.57 -10.91 -2.72
CA VAL A 163 -3.37 -10.83 -1.50
C VAL A 163 -2.72 -11.65 -0.41
N SER A 164 -2.43 -11.01 0.73
CA SER A 164 -1.87 -11.66 1.91
C SER A 164 -2.75 -11.43 3.13
N GLY A 165 -2.91 -12.48 3.96
CA GLY A 165 -3.57 -12.39 5.25
C GLY A 165 -2.63 -11.88 6.34
N GLY A 166 -3.19 -11.19 7.33
CA GLY A 166 -2.51 -10.58 8.46
C GLY A 166 -2.27 -11.55 9.61
N SER A 167 -2.01 -12.83 9.32
CA SER A 167 -1.59 -13.80 10.31
C SER A 167 -0.15 -13.51 10.77
N GLN A 168 -0.01 -12.47 11.58
CA GLN A 168 1.27 -11.91 12.05
C GLN A 168 2.12 -12.94 12.81
N ARG A 169 1.51 -14.02 13.31
CA ARG A 169 2.26 -15.10 13.95
C ARG A 169 3.10 -15.90 12.98
N VAL A 170 2.75 -15.99 11.70
CA VAL A 170 3.59 -16.64 10.66
C VAL A 170 4.90 -15.85 10.44
N LEU A 171 4.99 -14.61 10.91
CA LEU A 171 6.21 -13.77 10.88
C LEU A 171 7.12 -13.97 12.09
N GLY A 172 6.62 -14.58 13.18
CA GLY A 172 7.52 -15.15 14.18
C GLY A 172 8.24 -16.31 13.51
N ASP A 173 9.56 -16.41 13.68
CA ASP A 173 10.37 -17.45 13.05
C ASP A 173 9.98 -18.84 13.58
N TYR A 174 8.87 -19.37 13.08
CA TYR A 174 8.45 -20.73 13.32
C TYR A 174 9.39 -21.71 12.66
N ARG A 175 10.37 -21.29 11.84
CA ARG A 175 11.33 -22.20 11.20
C ARG A 175 12.06 -23.06 12.22
N LYS A 176 12.34 -22.55 13.43
CA LYS A 176 12.90 -23.36 14.51
C LYS A 176 12.04 -24.56 14.93
N ILE A 177 10.75 -24.56 14.60
CA ILE A 177 9.81 -25.65 14.87
C ILE A 177 9.40 -26.35 13.56
N VAL A 178 9.05 -25.57 12.54
CA VAL A 178 8.58 -26.02 11.22
C VAL A 178 9.68 -26.70 10.44
N ASP A 179 10.91 -26.17 10.41
CA ASP A 179 12.00 -26.78 9.64
C ASP A 179 12.35 -28.16 10.22
N PRO A 180 12.51 -28.35 11.55
CA PRO A 180 12.67 -29.69 12.12
C PRO A 180 11.50 -30.64 11.83
N CYS A 181 10.25 -30.14 11.83
CA CYS A 181 9.09 -30.94 11.43
C CYS A 181 9.20 -31.37 9.96
N TRP A 182 9.49 -30.45 9.04
CA TRP A 182 9.53 -30.71 7.59
C TRP A 182 10.76 -31.51 7.16
N ASN A 183 11.90 -31.33 7.84
CA ASN A 183 13.13 -32.06 7.60
C ASN A 183 13.11 -33.48 8.20
N GLY A 184 12.06 -33.83 8.95
CA GLY A 184 11.92 -35.12 9.60
C GLY A 184 12.78 -35.29 10.85
N GLU A 185 13.39 -34.22 11.36
CA GLU A 185 14.20 -34.24 12.58
C GLU A 185 13.38 -34.63 13.83
N LEU A 186 12.08 -34.35 13.82
CA LEU A 186 11.15 -34.72 14.87
C LEU A 186 10.44 -36.07 14.63
N GLY A 187 10.80 -36.78 13.55
CA GLY A 187 10.11 -38.00 13.13
C GLY A 187 8.68 -37.75 12.63
N GLU A 188 7.85 -38.79 12.67
CA GLU A 188 6.44 -38.70 12.25
C GLU A 188 5.60 -37.96 13.31
N ILE A 189 5.02 -36.82 12.93
CA ILE A 189 4.14 -36.04 13.80
C ILE A 189 2.78 -36.73 13.90
N LYS A 190 2.41 -37.19 15.11
CA LYS A 190 1.15 -37.94 15.35
C LYS A 190 0.02 -37.08 15.93
N SER A 191 0.35 -35.98 16.60
CA SER A 191 -0.62 -35.08 17.27
C SER A 191 -0.02 -33.70 17.52
N ILE A 192 -0.88 -32.68 17.72
CA ILE A 192 -0.53 -31.29 18.06
C ILE A 192 -1.17 -30.93 19.40
#